data_AF-A0A9K3EHN8-F1
#
_entry.id   AF-A0A9K3EHN8-F1
#
_cell.length_a   1.000
_cell.length_b   1.000
_cell.length_c   1.000
_cell.angle_alpha   90.00
_cell.angle_beta   90.00
_cell.angle_gamma   90.00
#
_symmetry.space_group_name_H-M   'P 1'
#
loop_
_entity.id
_entity.type
_entity.pdbx_description
1 polymer ?
#
loop_
_entity_poly.entity_id
_entity_poly.type
_entity_poly.pdbx_seq_one_letter_code
_entity_poly.pdbx_strand_id
1 'polypeptide(L)'
;MLWLKERGIACVAESVLNSEELDKTVARFVVAARNDGYAQGYAECSHHVVNVLKVDWDTSRSATYGVNTNAALAAMKTEFNNLHLPVMDLINVALQTEDHVAQLKEPDGEDEDEDEDLA
;
A
#
# COMPACT_ATOMS: atom_id res chain seq x y z
N MET A 1 4.08 -30.44 -10.10
CA MET A 1 4.76 -30.03 -8.84
C MET A 1 6.11 -29.35 -9.05
N LEU A 2 6.96 -29.73 -10.02
CA LEU A 2 8.29 -29.10 -10.23
C LEU A 2 8.18 -27.59 -10.52
N TRP A 3 7.27 -27.19 -11.43
CA TRP A 3 7.03 -25.77 -11.76
C TRP A 3 6.67 -24.91 -10.54
N LEU A 4 5.81 -25.41 -9.64
CA LEU A 4 5.39 -24.65 -8.46
C LEU A 4 6.57 -24.34 -7.53
N LYS A 5 7.48 -25.30 -7.37
CA LYS A 5 8.70 -25.15 -6.55
C LYS A 5 9.76 -24.25 -7.21
N GLU A 6 9.90 -24.31 -8.53
CA GLU A 6 10.95 -23.58 -9.25
C GLU A 6 10.55 -22.14 -9.61
N ARG A 7 9.25 -21.91 -9.86
CA ARG A 7 8.74 -20.63 -10.38
C ARG A 7 7.41 -20.20 -9.79
N GLY A 8 6.48 -21.14 -9.55
CA GLY A 8 5.11 -20.79 -9.18
C GLY A 8 4.98 -19.99 -7.87
N ILE A 9 5.77 -20.30 -6.83
CA ILE A 9 5.78 -19.50 -5.59
C ILE A 9 6.20 -18.05 -5.86
N ALA A 10 7.19 -17.84 -6.73
CA ALA A 10 7.64 -16.50 -7.08
C ALA A 10 6.59 -15.74 -7.89
N CYS A 11 5.95 -16.38 -8.89
CA CYS A 11 4.87 -15.78 -9.67
C CYS A 11 3.67 -15.38 -8.81
N VAL A 12 3.26 -16.24 -7.88
CA VAL A 12 2.16 -15.96 -6.94
C VAL A 12 2.51 -14.79 -6.02
N ALA A 13 3.72 -14.78 -5.46
CA ALA A 13 4.17 -13.67 -4.63
C ALA A 13 4.24 -12.35 -5.42
N GLU A 14 4.73 -12.40 -6.66
CA GLU A 14 4.82 -11.24 -7.55
C GLU A 14 3.44 -10.66 -7.86
N SER A 15 2.45 -11.50 -8.16
CA SER A 15 1.06 -11.07 -8.42
C SER A 15 0.45 -10.36 -7.21
N VAL A 16 0.70 -10.88 -6.00
CA VAL A 16 0.24 -10.24 -4.75
C VAL A 16 0.97 -8.91 -4.50
N LEU A 17 2.30 -8.90 -4.64
CA LEU A 17 3.13 -7.74 -4.35
C LEU A 17 2.95 -6.60 -5.37
N ASN A 18 2.58 -6.94 -6.60
CA ASN A 18 2.32 -5.98 -7.69
C ASN A 18 0.85 -5.62 -7.83
N SER A 19 -0.04 -6.11 -6.95
CA SER A 19 -1.46 -5.74 -6.98
C SER A 19 -1.64 -4.22 -6.84
N GLU A 20 -2.48 -3.65 -7.69
CA GLU A 20 -2.70 -2.20 -7.76
C GLU A 20 -3.31 -1.67 -6.44
N GLU A 21 -4.16 -2.48 -5.79
CA GLU A 21 -4.77 -2.16 -4.50
C GLU A 21 -3.72 -2.03 -3.40
N LEU A 22 -2.72 -2.92 -3.38
CA LEU A 22 -1.62 -2.86 -2.43
C LEU A 22 -0.77 -1.62 -2.68
N ASP A 23 -0.37 -1.37 -3.93
CA ASP A 23 0.45 -0.20 -4.28
C ASP A 23 -0.24 1.12 -3.88
N LYS A 24 -1.50 1.31 -4.29
CA LYS A 24 -2.29 2.51 -3.95
C LYS A 24 -2.44 2.69 -2.45
N THR A 25 -2.66 1.61 -1.71
CA THR A 25 -2.88 1.67 -0.26
C THR A 25 -1.57 1.96 0.48
N VAL A 26 -0.46 1.34 0.07
CA VAL A 26 0.88 1.62 0.62
C VAL A 26 1.28 3.07 0.32
N ALA A 27 1.08 3.56 -0.90
CA ALA A 27 1.39 4.94 -1.27
C ALA A 27 0.64 5.95 -0.37
N ARG A 28 -0.66 5.76 -0.17
CA ARG A 28 -1.48 6.60 0.73
C ARG A 28 -1.03 6.49 2.18
N PHE A 29 -0.71 5.28 2.65
CA PHE A 29 -0.22 5.04 4.00
C PHE A 29 1.11 5.77 4.26
N VAL A 30 2.06 5.70 3.33
CA VAL A 30 3.36 6.38 3.42
C VAL A 30 3.18 7.90 3.47
N VAL A 31 2.28 8.46 2.67
CA VAL A 31 1.98 9.90 2.72
C VAL A 31 1.40 10.31 4.09
N ALA A 32 0.45 9.53 4.62
CA ALA A 32 -0.13 9.80 5.94
C ALA A 32 0.93 9.71 7.05
N ALA A 33 1.79 8.69 7.00
CA ALA A 33 2.89 8.50 7.95
C ALA A 33 3.90 9.66 7.90
N ARG A 34 4.25 10.12 6.69
CA ARG A 34 5.12 11.27 6.50
C ARG A 34 4.52 12.54 7.08
N ASN A 35 3.24 12.80 6.83
CA ASN A 35 2.55 13.99 7.35
C ASN A 35 2.50 13.97 8.88
N ASP A 36 2.23 12.81 9.48
CA ASP A 36 2.23 12.68 10.94
C ASP A 36 3.62 12.86 11.55
N GLY A 37 4.65 12.25 10.93
CA GLY A 37 6.04 12.47 11.34
C GLY A 37 6.47 13.94 11.22
N TYR A 38 6.04 14.65 10.17
CA TYR A 38 6.28 16.09 10.02
C TYR A 38 5.60 16.89 11.14
N ALA A 39 4.33 16.60 11.45
CA ALA A 39 3.60 17.27 12.52
C ALA A 39 4.28 17.08 13.89
N GLN A 40 4.68 15.84 14.20
CA GLN A 40 5.38 15.49 15.44
C GLN A 40 6.74 16.18 15.53
N GLY A 41 7.55 16.12 14.47
CA GLY A 41 8.86 16.78 14.43
C GLY A 41 8.76 18.29 14.59
N TYR A 42 7.77 18.92 13.95
CA TYR A 42 7.55 20.36 14.12
C TYR A 42 7.12 20.71 15.56
N ALA A 43 6.27 19.89 16.19
CA ALA A 43 5.88 20.08 17.58
C ALA A 43 7.08 19.99 18.54
N GLU A 44 7.98 19.03 18.31
CA GLU A 44 9.23 18.89 19.08
C GLU A 44 10.15 20.11 18.88
N CYS A 45 10.34 20.56 17.64
CA CYS A 45 11.11 21.77 17.35
C CYS A 45 10.50 23.01 18.03
N SER A 46 9.18 23.20 17.94
CA SER A 46 8.49 24.30 18.60
C SER A 46 8.69 24.25 20.11
N HIS A 47 8.59 23.07 20.72
CA HIS A 47 8.87 22.88 22.16
C HIS A 47 10.29 23.31 22.53
N HIS A 48 11.30 22.92 21.74
CA HIS A 48 12.68 23.32 21.99
C HIS A 48 12.89 24.83 21.85
N VAL A 49 12.31 25.46 20.83
CA VAL A 49 12.40 26.92 20.62
C VAL A 49 11.83 27.68 21.81
N VAL A 50 10.61 27.31 22.25
CA VAL A 50 9.98 27.91 23.43
C VAL A 50 10.86 27.75 24.67
N ASN A 51 11.39 26.54 24.88
CA ASN A 51 12.19 26.25 26.07
C ASN A 51 13.53 26.99 26.09
N VAL A 52 14.23 27.11 24.96
CA VAL A 52 15.57 27.70 24.89
C VAL A 52 15.50 29.22 24.81
N LEU A 53 14.65 29.76 23.93
CA LEU A 53 14.59 31.19 23.66
C LEU A 53 13.60 31.93 24.55
N LYS A 54 12.73 31.22 25.29
CA LYS A 54 11.68 31.79 26.15
C LYS A 54 10.74 32.73 25.37
N VAL A 55 10.45 32.37 24.13
CA VAL A 55 9.51 33.08 23.24
C VAL A 55 8.25 32.25 23.01
N ASP A 56 7.15 32.92 22.69
CA ASP A 56 5.93 32.24 22.26
C ASP A 56 6.09 31.76 20.81
N TRP A 57 6.13 30.44 20.64
CA TRP A 57 6.23 29.78 19.36
C TRP A 57 5.40 28.49 19.36
N ASP A 58 4.51 28.34 18.39
CA ASP A 58 3.58 27.22 18.30
C ASP A 58 3.73 26.46 16.97
N THR A 59 2.74 25.64 16.62
CA THR A 59 2.70 24.87 15.38
C THR A 59 1.91 25.56 14.25
N SER A 60 1.46 26.81 14.43
CA SER A 60 0.62 27.56 13.46
C SER A 60 1.26 27.74 12.09
N ARG A 61 2.59 27.69 12.04
CA ARG A 61 3.38 27.80 10.81
C ARG A 61 3.70 26.46 10.15
N SER A 62 3.30 25.34 10.75
CA SER A 62 3.53 24.02 10.16
C SER A 62 2.59 23.79 8.98
N ALA A 63 3.08 23.10 7.94
CA ALA A 63 2.27 22.71 6.79
C ALA A 63 1.07 21.81 7.15
N THR A 64 1.11 21.17 8.32
CA THR A 64 0.07 20.29 8.87
C THR A 64 -0.78 20.97 9.95
N TYR A 65 -0.71 22.29 10.09
CA TYR A 65 -1.47 23.02 11.10
C TYR A 65 -2.98 22.82 10.91
N GLY A 66 -3.69 22.57 12.02
CA GLY A 66 -5.13 22.33 12.02
C GLY A 66 -5.55 20.95 11.47
N VAL A 67 -4.62 20.11 11.04
CA VAL A 67 -4.89 18.75 10.54
C VAL A 67 -4.62 17.73 11.64
N ASN A 68 -5.54 16.79 11.85
CA ASN A 68 -5.33 15.66 12.75
C ASN A 68 -4.59 14.53 12.02
N THR A 69 -3.28 14.69 11.83
CA THR A 69 -2.43 13.74 11.10
C THR A 69 -2.38 12.37 11.77
N ASN A 70 -2.45 12.32 13.10
CA ASN A 70 -2.42 11.06 13.85
C ASN A 70 -3.67 10.23 13.56
N ALA A 71 -4.85 10.86 13.58
CA ALA A 71 -6.09 10.17 13.22
C ALA A 71 -6.09 9.73 11.75
N ALA A 72 -5.56 10.55 10.84
CA ALA A 72 -5.43 10.18 9.43
C ALA A 72 -4.51 8.96 9.24
N LEU A 73 -3.36 8.92 9.93
CA LEU A 73 -2.46 7.77 9.92
C LEU A 73 -3.12 6.53 10.53
N ALA A 74 -3.85 6.66 11.64
CA ALA A 74 -4.57 5.55 12.26
C ALA A 74 -5.65 4.97 11.34
N ALA A 75 -6.38 5.83 10.62
CA ALA A 75 -7.35 5.42 9.62
C ALA A 75 -6.68 4.66 8.46
N MET A 76 -5.60 5.19 7.89
CA MET A 76 -4.85 4.52 6.82
C MET A 76 -4.23 3.21 7.28
N LYS A 77 -3.77 3.11 8.53
CA LYS A 77 -3.28 1.85 9.12
C LYS A 77 -4.39 0.80 9.18
N THR A 78 -5.59 1.23 9.55
CA THR A 78 -6.76 0.37 9.61
C THR A 78 -7.15 -0.11 8.22
N GLU A 79 -7.13 0.77 7.22
CA GLU A 79 -7.36 0.42 5.83
C GLU A 79 -6.33 -0.60 5.32
N PHE A 80 -5.03 -0.33 5.51
CA PHE A 80 -3.96 -1.24 5.11
C PHE A 80 -4.07 -2.62 5.76
N ASN A 81 -4.33 -2.68 7.08
CA ASN A 81 -4.42 -3.96 7.80
C ASN A 81 -5.65 -4.79 7.40
N ASN A 82 -6.69 -4.16 6.88
CA ASN A 82 -7.92 -4.81 6.43
C ASN A 82 -8.01 -4.86 4.89
N LEU A 83 -6.92 -4.57 4.18
CA LEU A 83 -6.90 -4.53 2.73
C LEU A 83 -7.22 -5.92 2.19
N HIS A 84 -8.26 -5.99 1.37
CA HIS A 84 -8.58 -7.17 0.58
C HIS A 84 -7.89 -7.06 -0.77
N LEU A 85 -7.25 -8.15 -1.19
CA LEU A 85 -6.55 -8.24 -2.46
C LEU A 85 -7.28 -9.26 -3.34
N PRO A 86 -7.98 -8.83 -4.41
CA PRO A 86 -8.73 -9.74 -5.27
C PRO A 86 -7.89 -10.88 -5.85
N VAL A 87 -6.62 -10.62 -6.16
CA VAL A 87 -5.66 -11.64 -6.62
C VAL A 87 -5.51 -12.81 -5.64
N MET A 88 -5.67 -12.59 -4.33
CA MET A 88 -5.63 -13.66 -3.33
C MET A 88 -6.83 -14.62 -3.47
N ASP A 89 -8.00 -14.09 -3.85
CA ASP A 89 -9.17 -14.93 -4.11
C ASP A 89 -9.00 -15.74 -5.39
N LEU A 90 -8.43 -15.15 -6.45
CA LEU A 90 -8.11 -15.83 -7.70
C LEU A 90 -7.11 -16.97 -7.47
N ILE A 91 -6.05 -16.72 -6.69
CA ILE A 91 -5.09 -17.76 -6.27
C ILE A 91 -5.79 -18.88 -5.50
N ASN A 92 -6.67 -18.53 -4.55
CA ASN A 92 -7.40 -19.53 -3.75
C ASN A 92 -8.33 -20.39 -4.60
N VAL A 93 -9.01 -19.81 -5.59
CA VAL A 93 -9.84 -20.55 -6.56
C VAL A 93 -8.96 -21.44 -7.42
N ALA A 94 -7.87 -20.91 -7.97
CA ALA A 94 -6.97 -21.66 -8.83
C ALA A 94 -6.43 -22.92 -8.15
N LEU A 95 -6.02 -22.82 -6.89
CA LEU A 95 -5.51 -23.93 -6.08
C LEU A 95 -6.53 -25.07 -5.85
N GLN A 96 -7.83 -24.83 -6.06
CA GLN A 96 -8.88 -25.85 -5.92
C GLN A 96 -9.14 -26.61 -7.22
N THR A 97 -8.52 -26.22 -8.33
CA THR A 97 -8.74 -26.83 -9.64
C THR A 97 -7.68 -27.88 -9.98
N GLU A 98 -8.05 -28.86 -10.81
CA GLU A 98 -7.10 -29.87 -11.30
C GLU A 98 -5.98 -29.23 -12.15
N ASP A 99 -6.27 -28.09 -12.80
CA ASP A 99 -5.34 -27.33 -13.64
C ASP A 99 -4.80 -26.04 -12.99
N HIS A 100 -4.62 -26.08 -11.66
CA HIS A 100 -4.05 -24.97 -10.88
C HIS A 100 -2.74 -24.41 -11.46
N VAL A 101 -1.93 -25.23 -12.13
CA VAL A 101 -0.66 -24.77 -12.72
C VAL A 101 -0.87 -23.84 -13.91
N ALA A 102 -1.90 -24.04 -14.73
CA ALA A 102 -2.22 -23.12 -15.82
C ALA A 102 -2.76 -21.80 -15.25
N GLN A 103 -3.71 -21.88 -14.33
CA GLN A 103 -4.37 -20.70 -13.75
C GLN A 103 -3.43 -19.83 -12.89
N LEU A 104 -2.44 -20.43 -12.21
CA LEU A 104 -1.48 -19.67 -11.40
C LEU A 104 -0.35 -19.02 -12.22
N LYS A 105 -0.21 -19.32 -13.52
CA LYS A 105 0.76 -18.63 -14.37
C LYS A 105 0.30 -17.23 -14.75
N GLU A 106 -1.00 -17.06 -14.92
CA GLU A 106 -1.67 -15.81 -15.27
C GLU A 106 -2.91 -15.67 -14.37
N PRO A 107 -2.72 -15.44 -13.05
CA PRO A 107 -3.83 -15.37 -12.11
C PRO A 107 -4.78 -14.21 -12.39
N ASP A 108 -4.28 -13.17 -13.08
CA ASP A 108 -5.04 -11.97 -13.43
C ASP A 108 -5.73 -12.09 -14.80
N GLY A 109 -5.43 -13.15 -15.56
CA GLY A 109 -5.81 -13.28 -16.98
C GLY A 109 -5.13 -12.21 -17.82
N GLU A 110 -4.35 -12.59 -18.81
CA GLU A 110 -4.30 -11.72 -19.99
C GLU A 110 -5.73 -11.81 -20.56
N ASP A 111 -6.53 -10.76 -20.37
CA ASP A 111 -7.51 -10.43 -21.41
C ASP A 111 -6.66 -10.36 -22.69
N GLU A 112 -6.69 -11.42 -23.48
CA GLU A 112 -6.19 -11.39 -24.84
C GLU A 112 -6.95 -10.22 -25.48
N ASP A 113 -6.27 -9.09 -25.62
CA ASP A 113 -6.74 -7.99 -26.45
C ASP A 113 -6.93 -8.59 -27.86
N GLU A 114 -8.17 -8.99 -28.15
CA GLU A 114 -8.68 -9.22 -29.50
C GLU A 114 -8.62 -7.89 -30.27
N ASP A 115 -7.42 -7.43 -30.59
CA ASP A 115 -7.17 -6.48 -31.66
C ASP A 115 -6.47 -7.24 -32.81
N GLU A 116 -7.13 -8.31 -33.26
CA GLU A 116 -7.02 -8.76 -34.65
C GLU A 116 -7.65 -7.68 -35.55
N ASP A 117 -6.85 -7.23 -36.52
CA ASP A 117 -7.26 -6.61 -37.78
C ASP A 117 -7.93 -5.22 -37.76
N LEU A 118 -7.09 -4.19 -37.84
CA LEU A 118 -7.37 -3.04 -38.72
C LEU A 118 -6.22 -2.82 -39.70
N ALA A 119 -6.36 -3.50 -40.83
CA ALA A 119 -5.66 -3.23 -42.09
C ALA A 119 -6.03 -1.85 -42.68
#